data_AF-A0A7S2D601-F1
#
_entry.id   AF-A0A7S2D601-F1
#
_cell.length_a   1.000
_cell.length_b   1.000
_cell.length_c   1.000
_cell.angle_alpha   90.00
_cell.angle_beta   90.00
_cell.angle_gamma   90.00
#
_symmetry.space_group_name_H-M   'P 1'
#
loop_
_entity.id
_entity.type
_entity.pdbx_description
1 polymer ?
#
loop_
_entity_poly.entity_id
_entity_poly.type
_entity_poly.pdbx_seq_one_letter_code
_entity_poly.pdbx_strand_id
1 'polypeptide(L)'
;IEKTFKLKGSIATSNMVLFDAEGKITKYNTALDILRDFCRLRLDMYDKRKGYLVAKLTREKEILSNKARFILMVVKGELELRKKKKAVLLNELKQLGFTPMSKLNAIMDGKGGKGYSE
;
A
#
# COMPACT_ATOMS: atom_id res chain seq x y z
N ILE A 1 25.56 49.40 -16.58
CA ILE A 1 24.26 48.79 -16.95
C ILE A 1 23.82 47.80 -15.85
N GLU A 2 24.42 46.61 -15.70
CA GLU A 2 23.95 45.61 -14.72
C GLU A 2 23.86 46.11 -13.27
N LYS A 3 24.87 46.86 -12.79
CA LYS A 3 24.88 47.45 -11.44
C LYS A 3 23.88 48.61 -11.30
N THR A 4 23.67 49.37 -12.37
CA THR A 4 22.73 50.51 -12.45
C THR A 4 21.28 50.04 -12.35
N PHE A 5 20.96 48.92 -13.01
CA PHE A 5 19.63 48.31 -13.02
C PHE A 5 19.44 47.24 -11.91
N LYS A 6 20.43 47.03 -11.03
CA LYS A 6 20.41 46.03 -9.95
C LYS A 6 20.02 44.61 -10.42
N LEU A 7 20.53 44.20 -11.58
CA LEU A 7 20.14 42.92 -12.22
C LEU A 7 20.82 41.68 -11.61
N LYS A 8 21.71 41.86 -10.62
CA LYS A 8 22.42 40.78 -9.93
C LYS A 8 22.19 40.86 -8.42
N GLY A 9 21.74 39.76 -7.83
CA GLY A 9 21.66 39.56 -6.39
C GLY A 9 22.43 38.28 -6.02
N SER A 10 23.02 38.26 -4.83
CA SER A 10 23.67 37.06 -4.28
C SER A 10 22.77 36.45 -3.21
N ILE A 11 22.58 35.14 -3.26
CA ILE A 11 21.83 34.38 -2.25
C ILE A 11 22.79 33.39 -1.62
N ALA A 12 22.97 33.49 -0.30
CA ALA A 12 23.80 32.55 0.45
C ALA A 12 23.01 31.27 0.76
N THR A 13 23.62 30.11 0.56
CA THR A 13 23.04 28.78 0.82
C THR A 13 23.62 28.10 2.07
N SER A 14 24.25 28.87 2.96
CA SER A 14 24.94 28.35 4.15
C SER A 14 24.04 27.80 5.25
N ASN A 15 22.75 28.14 5.23
CA ASN A 15 21.76 27.75 6.24
C ASN A 15 20.72 26.78 5.66
N MET A 16 21.10 25.52 5.51
CA MET A 16 20.18 24.44 5.14
C MET A 16 19.89 23.57 6.37
N VAL A 17 18.90 23.96 7.17
CA VAL A 17 18.49 23.23 8.39
C VAL A 17 17.07 22.72 8.18
N LEU A 18 16.89 21.39 8.19
CA LEU A 18 15.62 20.73 7.93
C LEU A 18 15.38 19.59 8.92
N PHE A 19 14.14 19.11 8.99
CA PHE A 19 13.82 17.86 9.67
C PHE A 19 14.28 16.66 8.82
N ASP A 20 14.92 15.69 9.44
CA ASP A 20 15.22 14.41 8.83
C ASP A 20 14.02 13.44 8.90
N ALA A 21 14.22 12.20 8.43
CA ALA A 21 13.18 11.18 8.37
C ALA A 21 12.64 10.77 9.77
N GLU A 22 13.39 11.02 10.84
CA GLU A 22 13.03 10.74 12.22
C GLU A 22 12.43 11.98 12.92
N GLY A 23 12.32 13.11 12.20
CA GLY A 23 11.79 14.36 12.73
C GLY A 23 12.80 15.14 13.57
N LYS A 24 14.08 14.80 13.50
CA LYS A 24 15.15 15.53 14.19
C LYS A 24 15.67 16.67 13.31
N ILE A 25 16.02 17.79 13.95
CA ILE A 25 16.58 18.95 13.26
C ILE A 25 18.04 18.66 12.89
N THR A 26 18.32 18.66 11.60
CA THR A 26 19.63 18.34 11.03
C THR A 26 20.08 19.46 10.09
N LYS A 27 21.35 19.88 10.23
CA LYS A 27 21.99 20.84 9.33
C LYS A 27 22.68 20.10 8.19
N TYR A 28 22.32 20.45 6.96
CA TYR A 28 22.90 19.93 5.74
C TYR A 28 23.93 20.91 5.18
N ASN A 29 25.06 20.38 4.70
CA ASN A 29 26.14 21.20 4.15
C ASN A 29 25.94 21.46 2.66
N THR A 30 25.33 20.51 1.95
CA THR A 30 25.07 20.62 0.52
C THR A 30 23.65 20.18 0.19
N ALA A 31 23.11 20.67 -0.94
CA ALA A 31 21.82 20.20 -1.46
C ALA A 31 21.86 18.69 -1.81
N LEU A 32 23.05 18.14 -2.11
CA LEU A 32 23.22 16.71 -2.38
C LEU A 32 22.98 15.86 -1.14
N ASP A 33 23.32 16.35 0.05
CA ASP A 33 23.09 15.61 1.30
C ASP A 33 21.58 15.45 1.55
N ILE A 34 20.82 16.52 1.34
CA ILE A 34 19.35 16.49 1.40
C ILE A 34 18.79 15.48 0.39
N LEU A 35 19.32 15.49 -0.85
CA LEU A 35 18.85 14.59 -1.90
C LEU A 35 19.13 13.12 -1.56
N ARG A 36 20.31 12.80 -0.98
CA ARG A 36 20.65 11.42 -0.60
C ARG A 36 19.69 10.87 0.46
N ASP A 37 19.40 11.64 1.50
CA ASP A 37 18.48 11.22 2.55
C ASP A 37 17.04 11.10 2.04
N PHE A 38 16.61 12.03 1.19
CA PHE A 38 15.34 11.92 0.48
C PHE A 38 15.25 10.63 -0.36
N CYS A 39 16.28 10.32 -1.15
CA CYS A 39 16.28 9.13 -2.00
C CYS A 39 16.20 7.83 -1.20
N ARG A 40 16.88 7.74 -0.06
CA ARG A 40 16.81 6.57 0.84
C ARG A 40 15.40 6.37 1.37
N LEU A 41 14.82 7.40 1.99
CA LEU A 41 13.45 7.36 2.50
C LEU A 41 12.46 7.01 1.39
N ARG A 42 12.67 7.59 0.20
CA ARG A 42 11.74 7.41 -0.92
C ARG A 42 11.76 5.99 -1.46
N LEU A 43 12.92 5.34 -1.47
CA LEU A 43 13.05 3.95 -1.89
C LEU A 43 12.23 3.02 -0.98
N ASP A 44 12.37 3.18 0.34
CA ASP A 44 11.62 2.39 1.32
C ASP A 44 10.11 2.61 1.18
N MET A 45 9.69 3.86 0.94
CA MET A 45 8.28 4.17 0.68
C MET A 45 7.76 3.53 -0.60
N TYR A 46 8.59 3.38 -1.64
CA TYR A 46 8.19 2.67 -2.85
C TYR A 46 7.98 1.17 -2.60
N ASP A 47 8.82 0.55 -1.80
CA ASP A 47 8.66 -0.85 -1.43
C ASP A 47 7.41 -1.08 -0.57
N LYS A 48 7.16 -0.22 0.42
CA LYS A 48 5.92 -0.23 1.20
C LYS A 48 4.69 -0.08 0.31
N ARG A 49 4.73 0.87 -0.64
CA ARG A 49 3.64 1.09 -1.60
C ARG A 49 3.42 -0.12 -2.52
N LYS A 50 4.49 -0.72 -3.02
CA LYS A 50 4.42 -1.93 -3.86
C LYS A 50 3.79 -3.09 -3.09
N GLY A 51 4.21 -3.32 -1.85
CA GLY A 51 3.63 -4.34 -0.98
C GLY A 51 2.12 -4.16 -0.78
N TYR A 52 1.70 -2.92 -0.49
CA TYR A 52 0.29 -2.57 -0.36
C TYR A 52 -0.50 -2.83 -1.65
N LEU A 53 -0.01 -2.38 -2.81
CA LEU A 53 -0.69 -2.57 -4.09
C LEU A 53 -0.85 -4.04 -4.45
N VAL A 54 0.20 -4.84 -4.23
CA VAL A 54 0.14 -6.30 -4.45
C VAL A 54 -0.88 -6.96 -3.52
N ALA A 55 -0.92 -6.59 -2.24
CA ALA A 55 -1.91 -7.11 -1.29
C ALA A 55 -3.34 -6.74 -1.70
N LYS A 56 -3.56 -5.47 -2.08
CA LYS A 56 -4.85 -4.98 -2.57
C LYS A 56 -5.33 -5.76 -3.80
N LEU A 57 -4.50 -5.87 -4.82
CA LEU A 57 -4.85 -6.58 -6.06
C LEU A 57 -5.06 -8.08 -5.81
N THR A 58 -4.27 -8.68 -4.91
CA THR A 58 -4.44 -10.09 -4.54
C THR A 58 -5.79 -10.32 -3.86
N ARG A 59 -6.18 -9.44 -2.91
CA ARG A 59 -7.49 -9.50 -2.27
C ARG A 59 -8.62 -9.36 -3.28
N GLU A 60 -8.52 -8.38 -4.18
CA GLU A 60 -9.53 -8.16 -5.24
C GLU A 60 -9.65 -9.38 -6.16
N LYS A 61 -8.51 -9.94 -6.61
CA LYS A 61 -8.46 -11.17 -7.41
C LYS A 61 -9.18 -12.32 -6.72
N GLU A 62 -8.89 -12.58 -5.45
CA GLU A 62 -9.50 -13.69 -4.71
C GLU A 62 -11.01 -13.51 -4.51
N ILE A 63 -11.46 -12.28 -4.24
CA ILE A 63 -12.90 -11.96 -4.16
C ILE A 63 -13.59 -12.26 -5.50
N LEU A 64 -13.02 -11.77 -6.61
CA LEU A 64 -13.58 -11.97 -7.93
C LEU A 64 -13.57 -13.45 -8.34
N SER A 65 -12.48 -14.16 -8.03
CA SER A 65 -12.35 -15.60 -8.26
C SER A 65 -13.45 -16.39 -7.53
N ASN A 66 -13.67 -16.10 -6.24
CA ASN A 66 -14.73 -16.75 -5.47
C ASN A 66 -16.13 -16.43 -6.02
N LYS A 67 -16.38 -15.16 -6.40
CA LYS A 67 -17.66 -14.78 -7.01
C LYS A 67 -17.91 -15.51 -8.33
N ALA A 68 -16.92 -15.52 -9.21
CA ALA A 68 -17.01 -16.20 -10.51
C ALA A 68 -17.25 -17.70 -10.32
N ARG A 69 -16.50 -18.35 -9.41
CA ARG A 69 -16.67 -19.77 -9.11
C ARG A 69 -18.05 -20.09 -8.56
N PHE A 70 -18.57 -19.26 -7.63
CA PHE A 70 -19.92 -19.43 -7.10
C PHE A 70 -20.98 -19.35 -8.20
N ILE A 71 -20.91 -18.32 -9.06
CA ILE A 71 -21.86 -18.14 -10.17
C ILE A 71 -21.79 -19.34 -11.14
N LEU A 72 -20.59 -19.77 -11.52
CA LEU A 72 -20.39 -20.92 -12.40
C LEU A 72 -20.99 -22.21 -11.83
N MET A 73 -20.77 -22.50 -10.55
CA MET A 73 -21.34 -23.70 -9.91
C MET A 73 -22.87 -23.68 -9.85
N VAL A 74 -23.46 -22.50 -9.62
CA VAL A 74 -24.92 -22.34 -9.62
C VAL A 74 -25.50 -22.53 -11.03
N VAL A 75 -24.85 -21.95 -12.05
CA VAL A 75 -25.29 -22.09 -13.45
C VAL A 75 -25.18 -23.54 -13.93
N LYS A 76 -24.13 -24.25 -13.53
CA LYS A 76 -23.95 -25.68 -13.85
C LYS A 76 -24.87 -26.63 -13.06
N GLY A 77 -25.59 -26.12 -12.06
CA GLY A 77 -26.41 -26.95 -11.16
C GLY A 77 -25.61 -27.76 -10.14
N GLU A 78 -24.29 -27.54 -10.03
CA GLU A 78 -23.42 -28.17 -9.01
C GLU A 78 -23.71 -27.64 -7.61
N LEU A 79 -24.27 -26.43 -7.51
CA LEU A 79 -24.67 -25.80 -6.25
C LEU A 79 -26.14 -25.37 -6.27
N GLU A 80 -27.00 -26.11 -5.57
CA GLU A 80 -28.40 -25.72 -5.39
C GLU A 80 -28.59 -24.74 -4.22
N LEU A 81 -29.21 -23.59 -4.51
CA LEU A 81 -29.58 -22.57 -3.52
C LEU A 81 -31.02 -22.69 -3.03
N ARG A 82 -31.89 -23.36 -3.80
CA ARG A 82 -33.33 -23.43 -3.50
C ARG A 82 -33.57 -24.27 -2.24
N LYS A 83 -34.47 -23.79 -1.37
CA LYS A 83 -34.91 -24.46 -0.13
C LYS A 83 -33.82 -24.82 0.89
N LYS A 84 -32.56 -24.36 0.73
CA LYS A 84 -31.49 -24.58 1.72
C LYS A 84 -31.48 -23.50 2.80
N LYS A 85 -31.32 -23.92 4.07
CA LYS A 85 -31.06 -23.00 5.18
C LYS A 85 -29.66 -22.38 5.04
N LYS A 86 -29.54 -21.09 5.38
CA LYS A 86 -28.28 -20.32 5.30
C LYS A 86 -27.10 -21.03 5.97
N ALA A 87 -27.30 -21.63 7.14
CA ALA A 87 -26.25 -22.35 7.87
C ALA A 87 -25.70 -23.56 7.09
N VAL A 88 -26.56 -24.30 6.40
CA VAL A 88 -26.16 -25.47 5.59
C VAL A 88 -25.35 -25.00 4.37
N LEU A 89 -25.82 -23.96 3.68
CA LEU A 89 -25.10 -23.37 2.55
C LEU A 89 -23.72 -22.86 2.96
N LEU A 90 -23.60 -22.21 4.12
CA LEU A 90 -22.30 -21.74 4.61
C LEU A 90 -21.33 -22.89 4.91
N ASN A 91 -21.82 -24.03 5.42
CA ASN A 91 -20.98 -25.21 5.64
C ASN A 91 -20.55 -25.87 4.32
N GLU A 92 -21.46 -25.95 3.35
CA GLU A 92 -21.16 -26.45 2.00
C GLU A 92 -20.11 -25.58 1.29
N LEU A 93 -20.25 -24.25 1.34
CA LEU A 93 -19.25 -23.33 0.81
C LEU A 93 -17.88 -23.48 1.50
N LYS A 94 -17.86 -23.74 2.81
CA LYS A 94 -16.62 -24.05 3.53
C LYS A 94 -15.99 -25.36 3.05
N GLN A 95 -16.79 -26.42 2.86
CA GLN A 95 -16.30 -27.71 2.35
C GLN A 95 -15.78 -27.61 0.91
N LEU A 96 -16.42 -26.78 0.07
CA LEU A 96 -15.97 -26.45 -1.29
C LEU A 96 -14.75 -25.51 -1.32
N GLY A 97 -14.21 -25.14 -0.15
CA GLY A 97 -12.99 -24.35 -0.04
C GLY A 97 -13.15 -22.89 -0.46
N PHE A 98 -14.35 -22.30 -0.36
CA PHE A 98 -14.51 -20.87 -0.60
C PHE A 98 -13.82 -20.07 0.51
N THR A 99 -12.95 -19.14 0.12
CA THR A 99 -12.23 -18.30 1.08
C THR A 99 -13.19 -17.32 1.76
N PRO A 100 -13.31 -17.33 3.10
CA PRO A 100 -14.15 -16.38 3.82
C PRO A 100 -13.62 -14.95 3.69
N MET A 101 -14.53 -13.98 3.71
CA MET A 101 -14.18 -12.56 3.62
C MET A 101 -13.23 -12.10 4.74
N SER A 102 -13.34 -12.68 5.94
CA SER A 102 -12.42 -12.40 7.06
C SER A 102 -10.97 -12.72 6.71
N LYS A 103 -10.72 -13.88 6.09
CA LYS A 103 -9.38 -14.29 5.65
C LYS A 103 -8.85 -13.42 4.51
N LEU A 104 -9.73 -12.95 3.62
CA LEU A 104 -9.37 -12.04 2.53
C LEU A 104 -9.02 -10.65 3.03
N ASN A 105 -9.69 -10.17 4.09
CA ASN A 105 -9.36 -8.91 4.73
C ASN A 105 -8.00 -8.97 5.43
N ALA A 106 -7.69 -10.09 6.07
CA ALA A 106 -6.38 -10.31 6.71
C ALA A 106 -5.18 -10.23 5.75
N ILE A 107 -5.38 -10.38 4.43
CA ILE A 107 -4.34 -10.18 3.40
C ILE A 107 -3.85 -8.72 3.40
N MET A 108 -4.72 -7.76 3.74
CA MET A 108 -4.36 -6.35 3.86
C MET A 108 -3.55 -6.09 5.14
N ASP A 109 -3.89 -6.79 6.23
CA ASP A 109 -3.31 -6.56 7.55
C ASP A 109 -1.92 -7.24 7.70
N GLY A 110 -1.70 -8.37 7.02
CA GLY A 110 -0.48 -9.19 7.16
C GLY A 110 0.76 -8.69 6.40
N LYS A 111 0.68 -7.58 5.66
CA LYS A 111 1.81 -6.99 4.91
C LYS A 111 1.97 -5.49 5.10
N GLY A 112 1.43 -4.94 6.18
CA GLY A 112 1.88 -3.65 6.72
C GLY A 112 3.23 -3.88 7.41
N GLY A 113 4.32 -3.53 6.74
CA GLY A 113 5.69 -3.78 7.22
C GLY A 113 5.87 -3.37 8.70
N LYS A 114 6.53 -4.26 9.45
CA LYS A 114 7.30 -3.87 10.63
C LYS A 114 8.11 -2.63 10.28
N GLY A 115 7.93 -1.57 11.04
CA GLY A 115 8.68 -0.32 10.87
C GLY A 115 7.78 0.88 11.06
N TYR A 116 7.20 0.97 12.26
CA TYR A 116 7.05 2.16 13.12
C TYR A 116 6.69 1.64 14.52
N SER A 117 7.70 1.13 15.23
CA SER A 117 7.71 1.11 16.69
C SER A 117 8.58 2.28 17.10
N GLU A 118 7.92 3.26 17.74
CA GLU A 118 8.44 4.47 18.39
C GLU A 118 9.25 5.47 17.55
#